data_AF-A0A369VNI1-F1
#
_entry.id   AF-A0A369VNI1-F1
#
_cell.length_a   1.000
_cell.length_b   1.000
_cell.length_c   1.000
_cell.angle_alpha   90.00
_cell.angle_beta   90.00
_cell.angle_gamma   90.00
#
_symmetry.space_group_name_H-M   'P 1'
#
loop_
_entity.id
_entity.type
_entity.pdbx_description
1 polymer ?
#
loop_
_entity_poly.entity_id
_entity_poly.type
_entity_poly.pdbx_seq_one_letter_code
_entity_poly.pdbx_strand_id
1 'polypeptide(L)' 'MASRSAAPTTPTTGTPDPIQLHAAAHNALAMALHYLRQPQANVPGASRKAVQALAALRSLGSADVCTTTSGRA' A
#
# COMPACT_ATOMS: atom_id res chain seq x y z
N MET A 1 27.39 -10.16 -0.40
CA MET A 1 26.34 -9.14 -0.17
C MET A 1 25.00 -9.84 -0.19
N ALA A 2 24.37 -10.00 0.97
CA ALA A 2 23.11 -10.73 1.11
C ALA A 2 21.99 -9.96 0.41
N SER A 3 21.51 -10.53 -0.69
CA SER A 3 20.31 -10.07 -1.38
C SER A 3 19.15 -10.20 -0.41
N ARG A 4 18.70 -9.06 0.14
CA ARG A 4 17.42 -8.99 0.84
C ARG A 4 16.34 -8.98 -0.22
N SER A 5 16.21 -10.09 -0.96
CA SER A 5 14.95 -10.40 -1.63
C SER A 5 13.93 -10.47 -0.51
N ALA A 6 13.16 -9.40 -0.34
CA ALA A 6 11.92 -9.48 0.39
C ALA A 6 11.16 -10.65 -0.26
N ALA A 7 11.02 -11.75 0.47
CA ALA A 7 10.18 -12.84 0.03
C ALA A 7 8.85 -12.21 -0.38
N PRO A 8 8.31 -12.50 -1.58
CA PRO A 8 6.92 -12.20 -1.84
C PRO A 8 6.19 -13.01 -0.77
N THR A 9 5.67 -12.34 0.25
CA THR A 9 4.70 -12.92 1.14
C THR A 9 3.56 -13.34 0.24
N THR A 10 3.53 -14.64 -0.08
CA THR A 10 2.43 -15.29 -0.78
C THR A 10 1.15 -14.77 -0.13
N PRO A 11 0.25 -14.09 -0.88
CA PRO A 11 -0.97 -13.61 -0.28
C PRO A 11 -1.70 -14.85 0.24
N THR A 12 -1.89 -14.92 1.56
CA THR A 12 -2.85 -15.86 2.15
C THR A 12 -4.16 -15.63 1.41
N THR A 13 -4.54 -16.62 0.60
CA THR A 13 -5.76 -16.65 -0.19
C THR A 13 -6.94 -16.37 0.72
N GLY A 14 -7.41 -15.12 0.76
CA GLY A 14 -8.56 -14.75 1.58
C GLY A 14 -8.64 -13.26 1.89
N THR A 15 -7.56 -12.64 2.35
CA THR A 15 -7.58 -11.20 2.68
C THR A 15 -6.16 -10.64 2.69
N PRO A 16 -5.86 -9.57 1.93
CA PRO A 16 -4.57 -8.91 2.02
C PRO A 16 -4.35 -8.41 3.46
N ASP A 17 -3.21 -8.81 4.05
CA ASP A 17 -2.85 -8.47 5.43
C ASP A 17 -2.84 -6.94 5.60
N PRO A 18 -3.57 -6.39 6.59
CA PRO A 18 -3.61 -4.96 6.82
C PRO A 18 -2.20 -4.36 7.04
N ILE A 19 -1.27 -5.10 7.62
CA ILE A 19 0.12 -4.62 7.82
C ILE A 19 0.78 -4.38 6.45
N GLN A 20 0.57 -5.28 5.49
CA GLN A 20 1.14 -5.17 4.14
C GLN A 20 0.51 -4.01 3.35
N LEU A 21 -0.81 -3.83 3.47
CA LEU A 21 -1.50 -2.71 2.81
C LEU A 21 -1.05 -1.36 3.38
N HIS A 22 -0.82 -1.28 4.69
CA HIS A 22 -0.32 -0.06 5.32
C HIS A 22 1.10 0.27 4.84
N ALA A 23 1.98 -0.74 4.81
CA ALA A 23 3.33 -0.59 4.27
C ALA A 23 3.33 -0.18 2.79
N ALA A 24 2.42 -0.74 1.98
CA ALA A 24 2.26 -0.39 0.58
C ALA A 24 1.81 1.07 0.40
N ALA A 25 0.84 1.54 1.19
CA ALA A 25 0.40 2.93 1.17
C ALA A 25 1.55 3.89 1.51
N HIS A 26 2.30 3.59 2.56
CA HIS A 26 3.44 4.41 2.99
C HIS A 26 4.54 4.45 1.92
N ASN A 27 4.89 3.30 1.32
CA ASN A 27 5.88 3.23 0.26
C ASN A 27 5.47 4.07 -0.96
N ALA A 28 4.20 3.97 -1.37
CA ALA A 28 3.69 4.72 -2.51
C ALA A 28 3.70 6.24 -2.25
N LEU A 29 3.36 6.70 -1.04
CA LEU A 29 3.45 8.12 -0.68
C LEU A 29 4.89 8.62 -0.66
N ALA A 30 5.82 7.84 -0.11
CA ALA A 30 7.25 8.19 -0.12
C ALA A 30 7.77 8.34 -1.55
N MET A 31 7.36 7.47 -2.47
CA MET A 31 7.68 7.58 -3.89
C MET A 31 7.05 8.81 -4.55
N ALA A 32 5.80 9.14 -4.22
CA ALA A 32 5.14 10.33 -4.74
C ALA A 32 5.87 11.60 -4.33
N LEU A 33 6.25 11.73 -3.05
CA LEU A 33 7.04 12.84 -2.55
C LEU A 33 8.43 12.89 -3.19
N HIS A 34 9.06 11.74 -3.39
CA HIS A 34 10.34 11.69 -4.09
C HIS A 34 10.23 12.25 -5.51
N TYR A 35 9.22 11.87 -6.28
CA TYR A 35 9.01 12.38 -7.64
C TYR A 35 8.71 13.88 -7.70
N LEU A 36 8.06 14.44 -6.68
CA LEU A 36 7.79 15.88 -6.59
C LEU A 36 9.04 16.69 -6.20
N ARG A 37 9.99 16.07 -5.48
CA ARG A 37 11.25 16.72 -5.05
C ARG A 37 12.33 16.70 -6.12
N GLN A 38 12.11 16.03 -7.25
CA GLN A 38 13.06 16.01 -8.36
C GLN A 38 13.04 17.35 -9.12
N PRO A 39 14.18 17.81 -9.65
CA PRO A 39 14.29 19.09 -10.38
C PRO A 39 13.36 19.19 -11.58
N GLN A 40 13.04 18.06 -12.20
CA GLN A 40 11.97 17.91 -13.19
C GLN A 40 10.89 17.03 -12.56
N ALA A 41 9.92 17.66 -11.92
CA ALA A 41 8.89 16.94 -11.18
C ALA A 41 8.10 16.00 -12.09
N ASN A 42 8.16 14.69 -11.81
CA ASN A 42 7.37 13.69 -12.52
C ASN A 42 5.95 13.65 -11.94
N VAL A 43 5.18 14.70 -12.23
CA VAL A 43 3.80 14.86 -11.72
C VAL A 43 2.90 13.67 -12.10
N PRO A 44 2.90 13.16 -13.35
CA PRO A 44 2.10 11.98 -13.69
C PRO A 44 2.50 10.73 -12.90
N GLY A 45 3.80 10.52 -12.67
CA GLY A 45 4.32 9.41 -11.86
C GLY A 45 3.94 9.52 -10.38
N ALA A 46 4.02 10.73 -9.82
CA ALA A 46 3.61 11.03 -8.45
C ALA A 46 2.10 10.79 -8.25
N SER A 47 1.26 11.25 -9.18
CA SER A 47 -0.20 11.04 -9.13
C SER A 47 -0.56 9.56 -9.14
N ARG A 48 0.08 8.74 -10.00
CA ARG A 48 -0.16 7.29 -10.01
C ARG A 48 0.20 6.64 -8.67
N LYS A 49 1.30 7.05 -8.05
CA LYS A 49 1.71 6.55 -6.74
C LYS A 49 0.74 6.97 -5.63
N ALA A 50 0.25 8.20 -5.66
CA ALA A 50 -0.80 8.64 -4.74
C ALA A 50 -2.09 7.82 -4.89
N VAL A 51 -2.52 7.53 -6.11
CA VAL A 51 -3.70 6.67 -6.37
C VAL A 51 -3.48 5.24 -5.87
N GLN A 52 -2.27 4.68 -6.04
CA GLN A 52 -1.92 3.37 -5.48
C GLN A 52 -2.01 3.35 -3.95
N ALA A 53 -1.55 4.41 -3.28
CA ALA A 53 -1.68 4.53 -1.82
C ALA A 53 -3.15 4.58 -1.40
N LEU A 54 -3.96 5.37 -2.10
CA LEU A 54 -5.38 5.53 -1.82
C LEU A 54 -6.15 4.20 -1.98
N ALA A 55 -5.83 3.44 -3.03
CA ALA A 55 -6.40 2.10 -3.22
C ALA A 55 -6.03 1.15 -2.07
N ALA A 56 -4.78 1.16 -1.60
CA ALA A 56 -4.34 0.35 -0.47
C ALA A 56 -5.06 0.72 0.84
N LEU A 57 -5.24 2.02 1.10
CA LEU A 57 -6.02 2.53 2.24
C LEU A 57 -7.51 2.16 2.14
N ARG A 58 -8.09 2.16 0.93
CA ARG A 58 -9.48 1.71 0.75
C ARG A 58 -9.63 0.22 1.02
N SER A 59 -8.68 -0.59 0.56
CA SER A 59 -8.65 -2.02 0.85
C SER A 59 -8.49 -2.31 2.35
N LEU A 60 -7.73 -1.47 3.06
CA LEU A 60 -7.62 -1.51 4.52
C LEU A 60 -8.96 -1.22 5.21
N GLY A 61 -9.62 -0.13 4.85
CA GLY A 61 -10.93 0.21 5.42
C GLY A 61 -11.99 -0.86 5.15
N SER A 62 -11.95 -1.47 3.96
CA SER A 62 -12.82 -2.61 3.63
C SER A 62 -12.48 -3.87 4.43
N ALA A 63 -11.19 -4.13 4.69
CA ALA A 63 -10.76 -5.26 5.53
C ALA A 63 -11.19 -5.08 6.99
N ASP A 64 -11.07 -3.87 7.55
CA ASP A 64 -11.46 -3.52 8.92
C ASP A 64 -12.98 -3.58 9.16
N VAL A 65 -13.78 -3.21 8.16
CA VAL A 65 -15.25 -3.35 8.23
C VAL A 65 -15.68 -4.82 8.19
N CYS A 66 -14.98 -5.66 7.42
CA CYS A 66 -15.25 -7.10 7.33
C CYS A 66 -14.94 -7.82 8.66
N THR A 67 -13.86 -7.44 9.34
CA THR A 67 -13.53 -7.99 10.67
C THR A 67 -14.51 -7.50 11.75
N THR A 68 -14.98 -6.25 11.69
CA THR A 68 -15.93 -5.69 12.67
C THR A 68 -17.32 -6.33 12.60
N THR A 69 -17.80 -6.67 11.40
CA THR A 69 -19.11 -7.33 11.22
C THR A 69 -19.07 -8.81 11.61
N SER A 70 -17.92 -9.48 11.39
CA SER A 70 -17.78 -10.91 11.69
C SER A 70 -17.67 -11.25 13.18
N GLY A 71 -17.43 -10.27 14.07
CA GLY A 71 -17.23 -10.48 15.50
C GLY A 71 -18.47 -10.28 16.40
N ARG A 72 -19.66 -10.03 15.83
CA ARG A 72 -20.88 -9.68 16.58
C ARG A 72 -22.04 -10.68 16.40
N ALA A 73 -21.76 -11.93 16.06
CA ALA A 73 -22.75 -13.01 15.99
C ALA A 73 -22.70 -13.91 17.23
#